data_AF-A0A7J4K1W7-F1
#
_entry.id   AF-A0A7J4K1W7-F1
#
_cell.length_a   1.000
_cell.length_b   1.000
_cell.length_c   1.000
_cell.angle_alpha   90.00
_cell.angle_beta   90.00
_cell.angle_gamma   90.00
#
_symmetry.space_group_name_H-M   'P 1'
#
loop_
_entity.id
_entity.type
_entity.pdbx_description
1 polymer ?
#
loop_
_entity_poly.entity_id
_entity_poly.type
_entity_poly.pdbx_seq_one_letter_code
_entity_poly.pdbx_strand_id
1 'polypeptide(L)'
;MSEIKSESELRKKCVIFGLEDVLVPGKLEESVDLEAVFGILQNLKGLEERFARFRFFVVSGYSIAEGNKRLEQHGLKKFVQEDRVFFVNQEYLEGREEVDKKLYEKNIAQNPEFKDEYFKQKVIEDIAAKFDYAKEDMVLIGHDVWTEGYYTFRFSQIEFALIRSAHASLGEKKEDEIKNLTYIDRTWEDIEKLIKGEFPKPDYALLQKFFLDKMGEKLFEGTKVGALKKISG
;
A
#
# COMPACT_ATOMS: atom_id res chain seq x y z
N MET A 1 -4.24 -7.95 -26.29
CA MET A 1 -3.64 -8.28 -25.00
C MET A 1 -2.17 -7.93 -25.10
N SER A 2 -1.75 -6.89 -24.39
CA SER A 2 -0.33 -6.64 -24.19
C SER A 2 0.21 -7.75 -23.29
N GLU A 3 1.31 -8.36 -23.69
CA GLU A 3 1.92 -9.48 -22.98
C GLU A 3 3.39 -9.09 -22.80
N ILE A 4 3.86 -9.07 -21.55
CA ILE A 4 5.28 -8.88 -21.25
C ILE A 4 6.02 -10.12 -21.79
N LYS A 5 6.84 -9.94 -22.83
CA LYS A 5 7.50 -11.03 -23.58
C LYS A 5 8.90 -11.31 -23.06
N SER A 6 9.52 -10.33 -22.41
CA SER A 6 10.90 -10.42 -21.96
C SER A 6 11.11 -9.73 -20.62
N GLU A 7 12.10 -10.20 -19.86
CA GLU A 7 12.45 -9.63 -18.56
C GLU A 7 12.94 -8.17 -18.68
N SER A 8 13.51 -7.79 -19.82
CA SER A 8 13.96 -6.40 -20.06
C SER A 8 12.82 -5.39 -20.18
N GLU A 9 11.58 -5.85 -20.39
CA GLU A 9 10.39 -4.99 -20.36
C GLU A 9 9.91 -4.70 -18.93
N LEU A 10 10.42 -5.42 -17.93
CA LEU A 10 10.09 -5.20 -16.52
C LEU A 10 10.90 -4.04 -15.96
N ARG A 11 10.24 -2.91 -15.72
CA ARG A 11 10.81 -1.80 -14.91
C ARG A 11 10.60 -2.03 -13.43
N LYS A 12 9.52 -2.72 -13.06
CA LYS A 12 9.28 -3.18 -11.69
C LYS A 12 9.43 -4.69 -11.64
N LYS A 13 10.34 -5.15 -10.79
CA LYS A 13 10.60 -6.57 -10.51
C LYS A 13 9.94 -7.03 -9.23
N CYS A 14 9.49 -6.09 -8.40
CA CYS A 14 8.78 -6.36 -7.16
C CYS A 14 7.50 -5.52 -7.09
N VAL A 15 6.35 -6.19 -7.02
CA VAL A 15 5.05 -5.55 -6.83
C VAL A 15 4.51 -5.90 -5.46
N ILE A 16 4.23 -4.90 -4.63
CA ILE A 16 3.75 -5.09 -3.28
C ILE A 16 2.32 -4.57 -3.21
N PHE A 17 1.38 -5.38 -2.74
CA PHE A 17 -0.01 -4.99 -2.58
C PHE A 17 -0.36 -4.77 -1.10
N GLY A 18 -1.06 -3.67 -0.81
CA GLY A 18 -1.94 -3.62 0.35
C GLY A 18 -3.04 -4.69 0.23
N LEU A 19 -3.60 -5.14 1.35
CA LEU A 19 -4.66 -6.16 1.32
C LEU A 19 -6.04 -5.52 1.16
N GLU A 20 -6.48 -4.79 2.17
CA GLU A 20 -7.80 -4.17 2.25
C GLU A 20 -7.93 -2.94 1.36
N ASP A 21 -9.13 -2.73 0.83
CA ASP A 21 -9.46 -1.66 -0.13
C ASP A 21 -8.59 -1.71 -1.41
N VAL A 22 -7.81 -2.78 -1.61
CA VAL A 22 -6.91 -3.01 -2.75
C VAL A 22 -7.23 -4.37 -3.39
N LEU A 23 -6.98 -5.47 -2.67
CA LEU A 23 -7.22 -6.84 -3.16
C LEU A 23 -8.51 -7.45 -2.60
N VAL A 24 -8.94 -7.02 -1.41
CA VAL A 24 -10.19 -7.45 -0.78
C VAL A 24 -10.98 -6.23 -0.29
N PRO A 25 -12.31 -6.36 -0.10
CA PRO A 25 -13.11 -5.32 0.52
C PRO A 25 -12.53 -4.81 1.84
N GLY A 26 -12.66 -3.51 2.07
CA GLY A 26 -12.20 -2.83 3.27
C GLY A 26 -13.23 -1.84 3.78
N LYS A 27 -12.76 -0.78 4.42
CA LYS A 27 -13.66 0.23 5.04
C LYS A 27 -14.20 1.21 4.02
N LEU A 28 -13.46 1.43 2.92
CA LEU A 28 -13.71 2.47 1.93
C LEU A 28 -14.45 1.93 0.71
N GLU A 29 -14.24 0.64 0.43
CA GLU A 29 -14.92 -0.10 -0.61
C GLU A 29 -15.50 -1.39 -0.02
N GLU A 30 -16.84 -1.41 0.14
CA GLU A 30 -17.58 -2.56 0.68
C GLU A 30 -17.60 -3.76 -0.27
N SER A 31 -17.28 -3.54 -1.54
CA SER A 31 -17.14 -4.58 -2.55
C SER A 31 -15.90 -4.33 -3.40
N VAL A 32 -15.26 -5.41 -3.83
CA VAL A 32 -14.15 -5.41 -4.79
C VAL A 32 -14.48 -6.47 -5.83
N ASP A 33 -14.24 -6.15 -7.10
CA ASP A 33 -14.37 -7.13 -8.18
C ASP A 33 -13.28 -8.20 -8.03
N LEU A 34 -13.63 -9.30 -7.37
CA LEU A 34 -12.71 -10.42 -7.15
C LEU A 34 -12.34 -11.15 -8.43
N GLU A 35 -13.18 -11.09 -9.48
CA GLU A 35 -12.84 -11.68 -10.78
C GLU A 35 -11.69 -10.91 -11.42
N ALA A 36 -11.77 -9.58 -11.41
CA ALA A 36 -10.68 -8.72 -11.88
C ALA A 36 -9.40 -8.93 -11.05
N VAL A 37 -9.50 -8.99 -9.72
CA VAL A 37 -8.37 -9.26 -8.83
C VAL A 37 -7.74 -10.62 -9.12
N PHE A 38 -8.53 -11.67 -9.29
CA PHE A 38 -8.01 -13.00 -9.64
C PHE A 38 -7.31 -12.99 -11.00
N GLY A 39 -7.85 -12.26 -11.99
CA GLY A 39 -7.19 -12.05 -13.26
C GLY A 39 -5.81 -11.40 -13.11
N ILE A 40 -5.70 -10.35 -12.28
CA ILE A 40 -4.42 -9.70 -11.97
C ILE A 40 -3.44 -10.69 -11.32
N LEU A 41 -3.86 -11.35 -10.24
CA LEU A 41 -3.00 -12.29 -9.50
C LEU A 41 -2.54 -13.48 -10.36
N GLN A 42 -3.41 -13.97 -11.26
CA GLN A 42 -3.06 -15.03 -12.20
C GLN A 42 -1.99 -14.58 -13.21
N ASN A 43 -2.11 -13.36 -13.75
CA ASN A 43 -1.11 -12.80 -14.65
C ASN A 43 0.22 -12.56 -13.94
N LEU A 44 0.21 -12.04 -12.71
CA LEU A 44 1.40 -11.85 -11.88
C LEU A 44 2.11 -13.17 -11.60
N LYS A 45 1.37 -14.22 -11.21
CA LYS A 45 1.94 -15.56 -11.03
C LYS A 45 2.60 -16.08 -12.32
N GLY A 46 1.97 -15.87 -13.47
CA GLY A 46 2.56 -16.20 -14.77
C GLY A 46 3.84 -15.41 -15.08
N LEU A 47 4.01 -14.19 -14.54
CA LEU A 47 5.29 -13.47 -14.63
C LEU A 47 6.35 -14.07 -13.71
N GLU A 48 6.01 -14.44 -12.47
CA GLU A 48 6.94 -15.08 -11.53
C GLU A 48 7.47 -16.42 -12.05
N GLU A 49 6.61 -17.19 -12.74
CA GLU A 49 7.00 -18.46 -13.37
C GLU A 49 7.94 -18.26 -14.58
N ARG A 50 7.80 -17.13 -15.30
CA ARG A 50 8.59 -16.82 -16.50
C ARG A 50 9.90 -16.08 -16.19
N PHE A 51 9.90 -15.23 -15.16
CA PHE A 51 10.99 -14.31 -14.87
C PHE A 51 11.44 -14.50 -13.42
N ALA A 52 12.60 -15.13 -13.24
CA ALA A 52 13.09 -15.56 -11.92
C ALA A 52 13.27 -14.41 -10.91
N ARG A 53 13.48 -13.18 -11.38
CA ARG A 53 13.60 -11.98 -10.53
C ARG A 53 12.28 -11.28 -10.27
N PHE A 54 11.20 -11.63 -10.96
CA PHE A 54 9.90 -11.02 -10.72
C PHE A 54 9.20 -11.69 -9.54
N ARG A 55 8.70 -10.89 -8.59
CA ARG A 55 7.90 -11.36 -7.46
C ARG A 55 6.79 -10.37 -7.13
N PHE A 56 5.68 -10.88 -6.61
CA PHE A 56 4.70 -10.04 -5.93
C PHE A 56 4.47 -10.49 -4.49
N PHE A 57 4.08 -9.52 -3.66
CA PHE A 57 3.90 -9.66 -2.21
C PHE A 57 2.59 -9.05 -1.77
N VAL A 58 2.04 -9.55 -0.66
CA VAL A 58 0.91 -8.94 0.03
C VAL A 58 1.36 -8.52 1.41
N VAL A 59 1.09 -7.27 1.78
CA VAL A 59 1.46 -6.71 3.08
C VAL A 59 0.28 -5.98 3.69
N SER A 60 -0.05 -6.27 4.95
CA SER A 60 -1.09 -5.57 5.68
C SER A 60 -0.72 -5.36 7.15
N GLY A 61 -1.26 -4.29 7.73
CA GLY A 61 -1.10 -3.97 9.15
C GLY A 61 -1.95 -4.84 10.09
N TYR A 62 -2.76 -5.76 9.57
CA TYR A 62 -3.49 -6.72 10.39
C TYR A 62 -2.56 -7.68 11.13
N SER A 63 -3.06 -8.28 12.21
CA SER A 63 -2.46 -9.48 12.81
C SER A 63 -2.46 -10.65 11.83
N ILE A 64 -1.54 -11.61 12.03
CA ILE A 64 -1.46 -12.85 11.22
C ILE A 64 -2.82 -13.56 11.14
N ALA A 65 -3.55 -13.66 12.25
CA ALA A 65 -4.82 -14.37 12.30
C ALA A 65 -5.89 -13.68 11.43
N GLU A 66 -6.05 -12.36 11.57
CA GLU A 66 -7.06 -11.60 10.82
C GLU A 66 -6.70 -11.49 9.34
N GLY A 67 -5.43 -11.27 9.02
CA GLY A 67 -4.95 -11.22 7.63
C GLY A 67 -5.17 -12.54 6.88
N ASN A 68 -4.84 -13.68 7.50
CA ASN A 68 -5.07 -15.00 6.90
C ASN A 68 -6.56 -15.30 6.72
N LYS A 69 -7.38 -14.97 7.73
CA LYS A 69 -8.83 -15.12 7.65
C LYS A 69 -9.38 -14.35 6.44
N ARG A 70 -8.93 -13.11 6.20
CA ARG A 70 -9.37 -12.31 5.05
C ARG A 70 -8.93 -12.90 3.71
N LEU A 71 -7.69 -13.38 3.59
CA LEU A 71 -7.21 -14.06 2.39
C LEU A 71 -8.01 -15.32 2.08
N GLU A 72 -8.37 -16.10 3.10
CA GLU A 72 -9.16 -17.32 2.96
C GLU A 72 -10.61 -17.02 2.57
N GLN A 73 -11.27 -16.11 3.28
CA GLN A 73 -12.66 -15.71 3.03
C GLN A 73 -12.90 -15.24 1.59
N HIS A 74 -11.91 -14.58 0.98
CA HIS A 74 -12.02 -14.05 -0.38
C HIS A 74 -11.33 -14.95 -1.43
N GLY A 75 -10.80 -16.11 -1.03
CA GLY A 75 -10.21 -17.07 -1.97
C GLY A 75 -8.86 -16.65 -2.58
N LEU A 76 -8.13 -15.72 -1.94
CA LEU A 76 -6.84 -15.22 -2.41
C LEU A 76 -5.68 -16.17 -2.06
N LYS A 77 -5.85 -17.01 -1.02
CA LYS A 77 -4.81 -17.91 -0.51
C LYS A 77 -4.22 -18.86 -1.56
N LYS A 78 -4.97 -19.18 -2.63
CA LYS A 78 -4.49 -20.02 -3.74
C LYS A 78 -3.50 -19.33 -4.69
N PHE A 79 -3.40 -18.00 -4.63
CA PHE A 79 -2.53 -17.20 -5.50
C PHE A 79 -1.23 -16.77 -4.80
N VAL A 80 -1.26 -16.61 -3.48
CA VAL A 80 -0.13 -16.09 -2.70
C VAL A 80 0.59 -17.21 -1.97
N GLN A 81 1.92 -17.21 -2.00
CA GLN A 81 2.75 -18.12 -1.21
C GLN A 81 2.91 -17.56 0.21
N GLU A 82 3.00 -18.43 1.21
CA GLU A 82 3.06 -18.01 2.62
C GLU A 82 4.30 -17.14 2.92
N ASP A 83 5.42 -17.39 2.24
CA ASP A 83 6.65 -16.59 2.36
C ASP A 83 6.57 -15.23 1.65
N ARG A 84 5.43 -14.91 1.03
CA ARG A 84 5.17 -13.65 0.31
C ARG A 84 4.00 -12.85 0.90
N VAL A 85 3.47 -13.30 2.03
CA VAL A 85 2.40 -12.62 2.76
C VAL A 85 2.94 -12.16 4.10
N PHE A 86 2.85 -10.86 4.36
CA PHE A 86 3.35 -10.25 5.57
C PHE A 86 2.22 -9.57 6.34
N PHE A 87 2.09 -9.98 7.60
CA PHE A 87 1.17 -9.43 8.58
C PHE A 87 1.95 -9.11 9.85
N VAL A 88 1.39 -8.26 10.71
CA VAL A 88 2.00 -7.91 11.99
C VAL A 88 2.25 -9.18 12.80
N ASN A 89 3.52 -9.41 13.09
CA ASN A 89 4.01 -10.58 13.80
C ASN A 89 4.72 -10.17 15.09
N GLN A 90 5.05 -11.16 15.91
CA GLN A 90 5.69 -10.95 17.21
C GLN A 90 7.09 -10.33 17.07
N GLU A 91 7.87 -10.75 16.07
CA GLU A 91 9.21 -10.22 15.82
C GLU A 91 9.21 -8.70 15.57
N TYR A 92 8.28 -8.22 14.74
CA TYR A 92 8.09 -6.79 14.50
C TYR A 92 7.71 -6.05 15.78
N LEU A 93 6.75 -6.59 16.55
CA LEU A 93 6.32 -5.97 17.80
C LEU A 93 7.44 -5.92 18.83
N GLU A 94 8.28 -6.96 18.90
CA GLU A 94 9.41 -7.03 19.82
C GLU A 94 10.48 -5.98 19.51
N GLY A 95 10.64 -5.61 18.24
CA GLY A 95 11.51 -4.53 17.79
C GLY A 95 11.00 -3.11 18.06
N ARG A 96 9.76 -2.92 18.52
CA ARG A 96 9.20 -1.60 18.86
C ARG A 96 9.56 -1.15 20.27
N GLU A 97 9.41 0.15 20.52
CA GLU A 97 9.49 0.72 21.87
C GLU A 97 8.35 0.19 22.76
N GLU A 98 8.61 0.07 24.06
CA GLU A 98 7.65 -0.49 25.04
C GLU A 98 6.31 0.26 25.05
N VAL A 99 6.33 1.57 24.84
CA VAL A 99 5.11 2.41 24.77
C VAL A 99 4.27 2.04 23.55
N ASP A 100 4.92 1.80 22.41
CA ASP A 100 4.25 1.43 21.17
C ASP A 100 3.65 0.02 21.24
N LYS A 101 4.36 -0.93 21.86
CA LYS A 101 3.84 -2.29 22.11
C LYS A 101 2.55 -2.25 22.91
N LYS A 102 2.55 -1.52 24.04
CA LYS A 102 1.35 -1.35 24.88
C LYS A 102 0.21 -0.66 24.15
N LEU A 103 0.50 0.31 23.30
CA LEU A 103 -0.50 0.98 22.49
C LEU A 103 -1.12 0.02 21.48
N TYR A 104 -0.29 -0.79 20.81
CA TYR A 104 -0.75 -1.82 19.88
C TYR A 104 -1.64 -2.86 20.59
N GLU A 105 -1.18 -3.42 21.71
CA GLU A 105 -1.95 -4.40 22.51
C GLU A 105 -3.30 -3.84 22.96
N LYS A 106 -3.32 -2.59 23.44
CA LYS A 106 -4.56 -1.90 23.82
C LYS A 106 -5.51 -1.76 22.63
N ASN A 107 -5.01 -1.34 21.47
CA ASN A 107 -5.83 -1.13 20.29
C ASN A 107 -6.40 -2.45 19.75
N ILE A 108 -5.61 -3.52 19.72
CA ILE A 108 -6.06 -4.85 19.30
C ILE A 108 -7.09 -5.42 20.27
N ALA A 109 -6.92 -5.23 21.58
CA ALA A 109 -7.90 -5.66 22.57
C ALA A 109 -9.25 -4.94 22.43
N GLN A 110 -9.24 -3.67 21.99
CA GLN A 110 -10.45 -2.89 21.74
C GLN A 110 -11.06 -3.14 20.36
N ASN A 111 -10.21 -3.40 19.37
CA ASN A 111 -10.57 -3.66 17.99
C ASN A 111 -9.63 -4.75 17.42
N PRO A 112 -10.08 -6.01 17.34
CA PRO A 112 -9.29 -7.10 16.74
C PRO A 112 -8.89 -6.85 15.28
N GLU A 113 -9.61 -5.96 14.59
CA GLU A 113 -9.31 -5.51 13.21
C GLU A 113 -8.43 -4.26 13.18
N PHE A 114 -7.79 -3.89 14.30
CA PHE A 114 -6.81 -2.81 14.31
C PHE A 114 -5.66 -3.12 13.35
N LYS A 115 -5.18 -2.08 12.66
CA LYS A 115 -4.11 -2.15 11.68
C LYS A 115 -2.95 -1.25 12.10
N ASP A 116 -1.76 -1.82 12.15
CA ASP A 116 -0.53 -1.03 12.25
C ASP A 116 0.00 -0.72 10.85
N GLU A 117 -0.42 0.40 10.29
CA GLU A 117 -0.05 0.79 8.92
C GLU A 117 1.45 1.08 8.74
N TYR A 118 2.17 1.40 9.83
CA TYR A 118 3.62 1.63 9.77
C TYR A 118 4.39 0.33 9.50
N PHE A 119 3.83 -0.82 9.88
CA PHE A 119 4.41 -2.14 9.63
C PHE A 119 4.79 -2.35 8.16
N LYS A 120 3.96 -1.86 7.21
CA LYS A 120 4.20 -1.99 5.76
C LYS A 120 5.57 -1.43 5.36
N GLN A 121 5.97 -0.30 5.95
CA GLN A 121 7.24 0.36 5.62
C GLN A 121 8.45 -0.47 6.07
N LYS A 122 8.35 -1.09 7.25
CA LYS A 122 9.39 -2.01 7.75
C LYS A 122 9.52 -3.25 6.86
N VAL A 123 8.39 -3.84 6.47
CA VAL A 123 8.36 -5.00 5.58
C VAL A 123 8.93 -4.69 4.20
N ILE A 124 8.64 -3.52 3.63
CA ILE A 124 9.19 -3.13 2.32
C ILE A 124 10.73 -3.13 2.35
N GLU A 125 11.33 -2.56 3.41
CA GLU A 125 12.79 -2.58 3.59
C GLU A 125 13.32 -4.01 3.78
N ASP A 126 12.61 -4.86 4.52
CA ASP A 126 12.99 -6.26 4.71
C ASP A 126 12.90 -7.08 3.41
N ILE A 127 11.89 -6.82 2.56
CA ILE A 127 11.78 -7.41 1.22
C ILE A 127 12.95 -6.96 0.35
N ALA A 128 13.26 -5.65 0.34
CA ALA A 128 14.36 -5.11 -0.43
C ALA A 128 15.69 -5.79 -0.06
N ALA A 129 15.97 -5.90 1.24
CA ALA A 129 17.18 -6.54 1.75
C ALA A 129 17.22 -8.05 1.50
N LYS A 130 16.12 -8.77 1.76
CA LYS A 130 16.05 -10.24 1.65
C LYS A 130 16.17 -10.74 0.21
N PHE A 131 15.60 -9.99 -0.74
CA PHE A 131 15.53 -10.39 -2.14
C PHE A 131 16.46 -9.60 -3.07
N ASP A 132 17.32 -8.73 -2.50
CA ASP A 132 18.28 -7.90 -3.23
C ASP A 132 17.60 -7.07 -4.34
N TYR A 133 16.50 -6.40 -3.98
CA TYR A 133 15.81 -5.47 -4.87
C TYR A 133 16.33 -4.05 -4.68
N ALA A 134 16.64 -3.40 -5.80
CA ALA A 134 16.83 -1.96 -5.82
C ALA A 134 15.48 -1.25 -5.64
N LYS A 135 15.46 -0.11 -4.93
CA LYS A 135 14.21 0.59 -4.60
C LYS A 135 13.43 1.02 -5.84
N GLU A 136 14.14 1.39 -6.91
CA GLU A 136 13.57 1.74 -8.21
C GLU A 136 12.89 0.57 -8.95
N ASP A 137 13.24 -0.68 -8.61
CA ASP A 137 12.61 -1.89 -9.17
C ASP A 137 11.34 -2.29 -8.40
N MET A 138 10.97 -1.56 -7.33
CA MET A 138 9.87 -1.89 -6.44
C MET A 138 8.73 -0.89 -6.58
N VAL A 139 7.50 -1.38 -6.39
CA VAL A 139 6.31 -0.53 -6.31
C VAL A 139 5.31 -1.05 -5.28
N LEU A 140 4.76 -0.15 -4.45
CA LEU A 140 3.64 -0.43 -3.57
C LEU A 140 2.32 0.00 -4.21
N ILE A 141 1.31 -0.86 -4.19
CA ILE A 141 -0.06 -0.55 -4.58
C ILE A 141 -0.90 -0.49 -3.32
N GLY A 142 -1.38 0.71 -3.00
CA GLY A 142 -2.20 1.01 -1.82
C GLY A 142 -3.47 1.78 -2.18
N HIS A 143 -4.10 2.38 -1.20
CA HIS A 143 -5.30 3.21 -1.34
C HIS A 143 -5.19 4.53 -0.55
N ASP A 144 -4.44 4.56 0.56
CA ASP A 144 -4.33 5.71 1.46
C ASP A 144 -3.10 6.58 1.18
N VAL A 145 -3.34 7.86 0.98
CA VAL A 145 -2.30 8.83 0.60
C VAL A 145 -1.33 9.16 1.73
N TRP A 146 -1.68 8.90 2.99
CA TRP A 146 -0.78 9.11 4.11
C TRP A 146 0.14 7.92 4.30
N THR A 147 -0.44 6.74 4.51
CA THR A 147 0.32 5.57 4.94
C THR A 147 0.94 4.80 3.78
N GLU A 148 0.37 4.89 2.58
CA GLU A 148 0.87 4.17 1.40
C GLU A 148 1.41 5.15 0.35
N GLY A 149 0.96 6.41 0.35
CA GLY A 149 1.58 7.49 -0.42
C GLY A 149 2.78 8.11 0.32
N TYR A 150 2.50 8.99 1.28
CA TYR A 150 3.52 9.83 1.92
C TYR A 150 4.56 9.02 2.71
N TYR A 151 4.14 8.01 3.49
CA TYR A 151 5.09 7.17 4.25
C TYR A 151 5.99 6.36 3.34
N THR A 152 5.45 5.79 2.25
CA THR A 152 6.24 5.05 1.26
C THR A 152 7.26 5.96 0.60
N PHE A 153 6.84 7.16 0.18
CA PHE A 153 7.76 8.17 -0.35
C PHE A 153 8.85 8.56 0.67
N ARG A 154 8.47 8.78 1.94
CA ARG A 154 9.36 9.34 2.96
C ARG A 154 10.33 8.34 3.58
N PHE A 155 9.88 7.11 3.83
CA PHE A 155 10.60 6.10 4.61
C PHE A 155 11.18 5.03 3.70
N SER A 156 10.34 4.33 2.95
CA SER A 156 10.77 3.22 2.09
C SER A 156 11.44 3.69 0.80
N GLN A 157 11.09 4.88 0.30
CA GLN A 157 11.62 5.50 -0.92
C GLN A 157 11.47 4.62 -2.18
N ILE A 158 10.45 3.76 -2.21
CA ILE A 158 10.03 3.06 -3.43
C ILE A 158 8.90 3.83 -4.12
N GLU A 159 8.60 3.50 -5.37
CA GLU A 159 7.41 4.06 -6.02
C GLU A 159 6.12 3.51 -5.39
N PHE A 160 5.03 4.25 -5.54
CA PHE A 160 3.71 3.78 -5.15
C PHE A 160 2.66 4.18 -6.18
N ALA A 161 1.57 3.41 -6.21
CA ALA A 161 0.35 3.71 -6.93
C ALA A 161 -0.85 3.56 -5.97
N LEU A 162 -1.88 4.38 -6.18
CA LEU A 162 -3.10 4.36 -5.38
C LEU A 162 -4.26 3.83 -6.21
N ILE A 163 -5.07 2.94 -5.64
CA ILE A 163 -6.31 2.50 -6.26
C ILE A 163 -7.29 3.67 -6.32
N ARG A 164 -7.69 4.05 -7.53
CA ARG A 164 -8.54 5.22 -7.77
C ARG A 164 -9.88 5.13 -7.04
N SER A 165 -10.58 4.00 -7.14
CA SER A 165 -11.92 3.80 -6.55
C SER A 165 -11.92 3.81 -5.02
N ALA A 166 -10.78 3.51 -4.40
CA ALA A 166 -10.59 3.41 -2.96
C ALA A 166 -9.70 4.52 -2.39
N HIS A 167 -9.34 5.53 -3.19
CA HIS A 167 -8.41 6.58 -2.77
C HIS A 167 -8.89 7.27 -1.48
N ALA A 168 -8.00 7.33 -0.49
CA ALA A 168 -8.31 7.88 0.82
C ALA A 168 -7.19 8.72 1.43
N SER A 169 -7.55 9.42 2.51
CA SER A 169 -6.63 10.11 3.41
C SER A 169 -7.05 9.83 4.84
N LEU A 170 -6.17 9.17 5.60
CA LEU A 170 -6.42 8.76 6.99
C LEU A 170 -7.65 7.86 7.13
N GLY A 171 -7.86 6.96 6.16
CA GLY A 171 -8.98 6.03 6.18
C GLY A 171 -10.35 6.68 5.95
N GLU A 172 -10.36 7.86 5.31
CA GLU A 172 -11.55 8.54 4.80
C GLU A 172 -11.43 8.71 3.28
N LYS A 173 -12.48 8.33 2.55
CA LYS A 173 -12.51 8.37 1.09
C LYS A 173 -12.36 9.81 0.59
N LYS A 174 -11.54 10.01 -0.43
CA LYS A 174 -11.38 11.30 -1.10
C LYS A 174 -12.03 11.26 -2.48
N GLU A 175 -12.75 12.32 -2.82
CA GLU A 175 -13.26 12.54 -4.17
C GLU A 175 -12.15 13.06 -5.10
N ASP A 176 -11.29 13.94 -4.58
CA ASP A 176 -10.23 14.55 -5.38
C ASP A 176 -8.90 13.82 -5.27
N GLU A 177 -8.32 13.52 -6.43
CA GLU A 177 -6.94 13.06 -6.58
C GLU A 177 -5.93 14.21 -6.35
N ILE A 178 -4.79 13.89 -5.72
CA ILE A 178 -3.64 14.78 -5.68
C ILE A 178 -2.93 14.68 -7.03
N LYS A 179 -2.86 15.80 -7.76
CA LYS A 179 -2.21 15.85 -9.08
C LYS A 179 -0.79 15.29 -9.06
N ASN A 180 -0.39 14.72 -10.19
CA ASN A 180 0.94 14.16 -10.44
C ASN A 180 1.34 12.96 -9.55
N LEU A 181 0.37 12.31 -8.90
CA LEU A 181 0.55 10.98 -8.32
C LEU A 181 0.03 9.90 -9.29
N THR A 182 0.48 8.67 -9.08
CA THR A 182 0.03 7.53 -9.87
C THR A 182 -1.24 6.94 -9.28
N TYR A 183 -2.33 7.01 -10.05
CA TYR A 183 -3.62 6.41 -9.74
C TYR A 183 -3.96 5.35 -10.76
N ILE A 184 -4.37 4.17 -10.30
CA ILE A 184 -4.68 3.03 -11.14
C ILE A 184 -6.09 2.48 -10.85
N ASP A 185 -6.70 1.90 -11.86
CA ASP A 185 -7.84 1.01 -11.68
C ASP A 185 -7.38 -0.42 -11.39
N ARG A 186 -8.24 -1.25 -10.81
CA ARG A 186 -7.96 -2.68 -10.58
C ARG A 186 -8.10 -3.49 -11.88
N THR A 187 -7.33 -3.12 -12.88
CA THR A 187 -7.27 -3.81 -14.18
C THR A 187 -5.87 -4.33 -14.44
N TRP A 188 -5.76 -5.44 -15.19
CA TRP A 188 -4.46 -5.93 -15.61
C TRP A 188 -3.70 -4.90 -16.45
N GLU A 189 -4.40 -4.13 -17.29
CA GLU A 189 -3.78 -3.11 -18.14
C GLU A 189 -3.00 -2.07 -17.34
N ASP A 190 -3.60 -1.54 -16.26
CA ASP A 190 -2.90 -0.57 -15.41
C ASP A 190 -1.77 -1.21 -14.60
N ILE A 191 -1.95 -2.43 -14.10
CA ILE A 191 -0.87 -3.16 -13.42
C ILE A 191 0.30 -3.42 -14.37
N GLU A 192 0.01 -3.78 -15.62
CA GLU A 192 1.02 -4.01 -16.65
C GLU A 192 1.78 -2.72 -16.98
N LYS A 193 1.07 -1.60 -17.19
CA LYS A 193 1.69 -0.27 -17.39
C LYS A 193 2.60 0.10 -16.22
N LEU A 194 2.17 -0.18 -14.98
CA LEU A 194 2.97 0.08 -13.78
C LEU A 194 4.26 -0.75 -13.78
N ILE A 195 4.15 -2.04 -14.07
CA ILE A 195 5.29 -2.96 -14.14
C ILE A 195 6.27 -2.57 -15.25
N LYS A 196 5.76 -2.08 -16.39
CA LYS A 196 6.58 -1.58 -17.51
C LYS A 196 7.10 -0.16 -17.32
N GLY A 197 6.71 0.53 -16.24
CA GLY A 197 7.11 1.92 -15.99
C GLY A 197 6.58 2.89 -17.04
N GLU A 198 5.38 2.63 -17.58
CA GLU A 198 4.74 3.45 -18.62
C GLU A 198 3.94 4.63 -18.04
N PHE A 199 3.72 4.65 -16.72
CA PHE A 199 3.15 5.82 -16.06
C PHE A 199 4.14 6.99 -16.03
N PRO A 200 3.65 8.24 -16.13
CA PRO A 200 4.48 9.41 -15.90
C PRO A 200 5.15 9.34 -14.53
N LYS A 201 6.41 9.76 -14.46
CA LYS A 201 7.13 9.81 -13.19
C LYS A 201 6.41 10.76 -12.23
N PRO A 202 5.99 10.30 -11.03
CA PRO A 202 5.25 11.13 -10.10
C PRO A 202 6.08 12.29 -9.56
N ASP A 203 5.41 13.41 -9.27
CA ASP A 203 5.98 14.57 -8.59
C ASP A 203 5.36 14.70 -7.20
N TYR A 204 6.16 14.38 -6.18
CA TYR A 204 5.72 14.34 -4.79
C TYR A 204 5.69 15.70 -4.10
N ALA A 205 6.01 16.81 -4.78
CA ALA A 205 5.94 18.15 -4.18
C ALA A 205 4.53 18.48 -3.67
N LEU A 206 3.50 18.11 -4.44
CA LEU A 206 2.10 18.32 -4.05
C LEU A 206 1.66 17.41 -2.90
N LEU A 207 2.18 16.18 -2.85
CA LEU A 207 1.95 15.25 -1.74
C LEU A 207 2.57 15.78 -0.44
N GLN A 208 3.81 16.24 -0.50
CA GLN A 208 4.48 16.84 0.67
C GLN A 208 3.72 18.07 1.17
N LYS A 209 3.32 18.95 0.25
CA LYS A 209 2.51 20.13 0.60
C LYS A 209 1.20 19.72 1.27
N PHE A 210 0.47 18.78 0.67
CA PHE A 210 -0.78 18.25 1.24
C PHE A 210 -0.57 17.73 2.66
N PHE A 211 0.48 16.93 2.89
CA PHE A 211 0.77 16.38 4.20
C PHE A 211 1.12 17.47 5.23
N LEU A 212 1.96 18.44 4.86
CA LEU A 212 2.32 19.56 5.74
C LEU A 212 1.11 20.42 6.09
N ASP A 213 0.25 20.72 5.12
CA ASP A 213 -0.97 21.49 5.32
C ASP A 213 -1.90 20.77 6.31
N LYS A 214 -2.11 19.45 6.13
CA LYS A 214 -2.96 18.66 7.03
C LYS A 214 -2.37 18.45 8.42
N MET A 215 -1.06 18.24 8.54
CA MET A 215 -0.41 18.21 9.85
C MET A 215 -0.55 19.56 10.56
N GLY A 216 -0.37 20.67 9.83
CA GLY A 216 -0.58 22.01 10.37
C GLY A 216 -2.01 22.20 10.85
N GLU A 217 -3.01 21.80 10.06
CA GLU A 217 -4.41 21.83 10.48
C GLU A 217 -4.62 21.09 11.80
N LYS A 218 -4.14 19.84 11.92
CA LYS A 218 -4.32 19.02 13.13
C LYS A 218 -3.56 19.53 14.36
N LEU A 219 -2.34 20.03 14.16
CA LEU A 219 -1.50 20.53 15.27
C LEU A 219 -1.98 21.88 15.80
N PHE A 220 -2.61 22.69 14.95
CA PHE A 220 -3.09 24.02 15.30
C PHE A 220 -4.62 24.12 15.43
N GLU A 221 -5.33 23.01 15.29
CA GLU A 221 -6.77 22.93 15.52
C GLU A 221 -7.09 23.40 16.95
N GLY A 222 -7.95 24.42 17.07
CA GLY A 222 -8.32 24.99 18.38
C GLY A 222 -7.35 26.04 18.96
N THR A 223 -6.26 26.41 18.27
CA THR A 223 -5.39 27.52 18.68
C THR A 223 -5.76 28.84 17.99
N LYS A 224 -5.51 30.01 18.63
CA LYS A 224 -5.80 31.35 18.05
C LYS A 224 -5.13 31.59 16.66
N VAL A 225 -4.06 30.86 16.34
CA VAL A 225 -3.37 30.92 15.04
C VAL A 225 -4.20 30.29 13.92
N GLY A 226 -4.97 29.23 14.21
CA GLY A 226 -5.90 28.63 13.24
C GLY A 226 -7.06 29.55 12.83
N ALA A 227 -7.47 30.48 13.70
CA ALA A 227 -8.50 31.47 13.41
C ALA A 227 -8.03 32.56 12.43
N LEU A 228 -6.74 32.90 12.41
CA LEU A 228 -6.19 33.90 11.49
C LEU A 228 -6.12 33.38 10.04
N LYS A 229 -5.81 32.10 9.82
CA LYS A 229 -5.82 31.49 8.48
C LYS A 229 -7.21 31.42 7.85
N LYS A 230 -8.27 31.30 8.64
CA LYS A 230 -9.67 31.27 8.15
C LYS A 230 -10.20 32.63 7.67
N ILE A 231 -9.54 33.73 8.04
CA ILE A 231 -9.98 35.10 7.69
C ILE A 231 -9.26 35.60 6.42
N SER A 232 -8.18 34.93 6.00
CA SER A 232 -7.32 35.33 4.88
C SER A 232 -7.41 34.42 3.65
N GLY A 233 -8.40 33.53 3.58
CA GLY A 233 -8.66 32.63 2.44
C GLY A 233 -9.90 33.03 1.68
#